data_AF-A0A957JQ98-F1
#
_entry.id   AF-A0A957JQ98-F1
#
_cell.length_a   1.000
_cell.length_b   1.000
_cell.length_c   1.000
_cell.angle_alpha   90.00
_cell.angle_beta   90.00
_cell.angle_gamma   90.00
#
_symmetry.space_group_name_H-M   'P 1'
#
loop_
_entity.id
_entity.type
_entity.pdbx_description
1 polymer ?
#
loop_
_entity_poly.entity_id
_entity_poly.type
_entity_poly.pdbx_seq_one_letter_code
_entity_poly.pdbx_strand_id
1 'polypeptide(L)'
;MIQRSSTHIARSDTLMDLALGDLYSERALANGVDTNTADMIFASLPYRILHTFQIPVYEEMARRDAEFYEQLEKAGFMLDWGDDGSGLFMKYLRRGSGYYIDVGASQLIIDGSVKLRSGVNIDHIKEHSVVLTDGSELPADLIVLATGYGSMNGFAAKLISQEVADKVGKVWGLGSDTKKDPGPWEGEQRNMWKPTQQEALWFHGGNLHQSRHYSQFLSLQLKARQAGIPTPVYGLQEVHHLS
;
A
#
# COMPACT_ATOMS: atom_id res chain seq x y z
N MET A 1 18.72 11.77 3.78
CA MET A 1 17.56 10.88 3.96
C MET A 1 17.97 9.69 4.84
N ILE A 2 17.12 9.31 5.80
CA ILE A 2 17.33 8.10 6.62
C ILE A 2 16.34 7.03 6.14
N GLN A 3 16.85 5.87 5.74
CA GLN A 3 16.05 4.71 5.37
C GLN A 3 16.06 3.69 6.51
N ARG A 4 14.89 3.51 7.13
CA ARG A 4 14.70 2.63 8.30
C ARG A 4 14.45 1.16 7.95
N SER A 5 14.00 0.89 6.73
CA SER A 5 13.69 -0.46 6.26
C SER A 5 13.78 -0.54 4.74
N SER A 6 13.92 -1.75 4.21
CA SER A 6 13.86 -1.99 2.76
C SER A 6 12.56 -1.45 2.17
N THR A 7 12.62 -1.07 0.90
CA THR A 7 11.47 -0.54 0.16
C THR A 7 11.53 -1.03 -1.28
N HIS A 8 10.37 -1.34 -1.83
CA HIS A 8 10.26 -1.63 -3.26
C HIS A 8 10.04 -0.33 -4.02
N ILE A 9 10.71 -0.18 -5.15
CA ILE A 9 10.66 1.03 -5.96
C ILE A 9 10.22 0.62 -7.35
N ALA A 10 9.29 1.36 -7.93
CA ALA A 10 8.94 1.24 -9.33
C ALA A 10 9.08 2.61 -9.98
N ARG A 11 9.84 2.73 -11.08
CA ARG A 11 9.88 3.96 -11.87
C ARG A 11 8.53 4.20 -12.52
N SER A 12 8.05 5.43 -12.47
CA SER A 12 6.71 5.80 -12.98
C SER A 12 6.50 5.34 -14.42
N ASP A 13 7.45 5.61 -15.31
CA ASP A 13 7.32 5.28 -16.73
C ASP A 13 7.23 3.76 -16.96
N THR A 14 8.11 2.98 -16.34
CA THR A 14 8.11 1.52 -16.44
C THR A 14 6.85 0.91 -15.82
N LEU A 15 6.41 1.42 -14.68
CA LEU A 15 5.16 0.98 -14.03
C LEU A 15 3.94 1.27 -14.91
N MET A 16 3.90 2.46 -15.52
CA MET A 16 2.83 2.82 -16.45
C MET A 16 2.83 1.92 -17.68
N ASP A 17 3.98 1.65 -18.30
CA ASP A 17 4.01 0.82 -19.50
C ASP A 17 3.65 -0.65 -19.22
N LEU A 18 4.22 -1.23 -18.15
CA LEU A 18 4.10 -2.67 -17.88
C LEU A 18 2.86 -3.09 -17.07
N ALA A 19 2.33 -2.23 -16.20
CA ALA A 19 1.33 -2.64 -15.22
C ALA A 19 -0.01 -1.91 -15.33
N LEU A 20 -0.01 -0.61 -15.63
CA LEU A 20 -1.21 0.22 -15.53
C LEU A 20 -1.71 0.74 -16.89
N GLY A 21 -0.85 0.80 -17.90
CA GLY A 21 -1.10 1.51 -19.15
C GLY A 21 -2.24 0.93 -19.97
N ASP A 22 -2.44 -0.38 -19.95
CA ASP A 22 -3.56 -1.01 -20.67
C ASP A 22 -4.92 -0.83 -20.00
N LEU A 23 -4.95 -0.32 -18.76
CA LEU A 23 -6.17 -0.09 -18.00
C LEU A 23 -6.45 1.40 -17.76
N TYR A 24 -5.41 2.20 -17.49
CA TYR A 24 -5.53 3.57 -17.01
C TYR A 24 -4.60 4.52 -17.79
N SER A 25 -4.84 4.68 -19.09
CA SER A 25 -4.10 5.63 -19.94
C SER A 25 -4.89 6.07 -21.17
N GLU A 26 -4.38 7.05 -21.90
CA GLU A 26 -4.91 7.45 -23.22
C GLU A 26 -4.87 6.29 -24.24
N ARG A 27 -3.88 5.39 -24.15
CA ARG A 27 -3.83 4.16 -24.96
C ARG A 27 -5.00 3.23 -24.63
N ALA A 28 -5.34 3.08 -23.35
CA ALA A 28 -6.49 2.29 -22.92
C ALA A 28 -7.80 2.87 -23.49
N LEU A 29 -7.98 4.19 -23.37
CA LEU A 29 -9.14 4.89 -23.92
C LEU A 29 -9.26 4.70 -25.45
N ALA A 30 -8.16 4.87 -26.18
CA ALA A 30 -8.13 4.67 -27.63
C ALA A 30 -8.49 3.22 -28.03
N ASN A 31 -8.20 2.25 -27.15
CA ASN A 31 -8.55 0.83 -27.33
C ASN A 31 -9.95 0.47 -26.80
N GLY A 32 -10.76 1.45 -26.40
CA GLY A 32 -12.12 1.24 -25.90
C GLY A 32 -12.20 0.76 -24.44
N VAL A 33 -11.09 0.82 -23.70
CA VAL A 33 -11.06 0.53 -22.27
C VAL A 33 -11.24 1.84 -21.50
N ASP A 34 -12.50 2.17 -21.23
CA ASP A 34 -12.83 3.27 -20.33
C ASP A 34 -12.60 2.89 -18.87
N THR A 35 -12.71 3.87 -17.97
CA THR A 35 -12.44 3.64 -16.54
C THR A 35 -13.39 2.64 -15.90
N ASN A 36 -14.64 2.55 -16.38
CA ASN A 36 -15.59 1.58 -15.86
C ASN A 36 -15.19 0.15 -16.25
N THR A 37 -14.81 -0.04 -17.51
CA THR A 37 -14.31 -1.31 -18.04
C THR A 37 -13.02 -1.72 -17.34
N ALA A 38 -12.08 -0.80 -17.17
CA ALA A 38 -10.83 -1.03 -16.45
C ALA A 38 -11.05 -1.47 -15.00
N ASP A 39 -11.92 -0.76 -14.27
CA ASP A 39 -12.27 -1.09 -12.89
C ASP A 39 -12.93 -2.48 -12.80
N MET A 40 -13.83 -2.81 -13.75
CA MET A 40 -14.48 -4.13 -13.82
C MET A 40 -13.51 -5.27 -14.17
N ILE A 41 -12.59 -5.05 -15.12
CA ILE A 41 -11.52 -6.01 -15.43
C ILE A 41 -10.72 -6.28 -14.17
N PHE A 42 -10.31 -5.22 -13.48
CA PHE A 42 -9.51 -5.33 -12.28
C PHE A 42 -10.26 -6.08 -11.16
N ALA A 43 -11.53 -5.75 -10.92
CA ALA A 43 -12.38 -6.42 -9.93
C ALA A 43 -12.65 -7.90 -10.26
N SER A 44 -12.52 -8.30 -11.53
CA SER A 44 -12.72 -9.70 -11.95
C SER A 44 -11.55 -10.62 -11.62
N LEU A 45 -10.38 -10.08 -11.25
CA LEU A 45 -9.17 -10.86 -10.98
C LEU A 45 -9.14 -11.38 -9.52
N PRO A 46 -9.10 -12.70 -9.29
CA PRO A 46 -9.04 -13.23 -7.93
C PRO A 46 -7.71 -12.91 -7.25
N TYR A 47 -7.76 -12.23 -6.09
CA TYR A 47 -6.54 -11.84 -5.36
C TYR A 47 -5.63 -13.00 -4.97
N ARG A 48 -6.17 -14.21 -4.80
CA ARG A 48 -5.39 -15.40 -4.42
C ARG A 48 -4.31 -15.75 -5.43
N ILE A 49 -4.58 -15.51 -6.71
CA ILE A 49 -3.66 -15.82 -7.81
C ILE A 49 -3.03 -14.55 -8.40
N LEU A 50 -3.48 -13.36 -8.01
CA LEU A 50 -2.99 -12.10 -8.59
C LEU A 50 -1.45 -11.96 -8.55
N HIS A 51 -0.80 -12.44 -7.49
CA HIS A 51 0.65 -12.42 -7.38
C HIS A 51 1.36 -13.10 -8.56
N THR A 52 0.80 -14.18 -9.14
CA THR A 52 1.40 -14.89 -10.28
C THR A 52 1.36 -14.07 -11.57
N PHE A 53 0.40 -13.16 -11.71
CA PHE A 53 0.34 -12.21 -12.83
C PHE A 53 1.31 -11.04 -12.63
N GLN A 54 1.59 -10.67 -11.37
CA GLN A 54 2.46 -9.55 -11.04
C GLN A 54 3.95 -9.93 -11.11
N ILE A 55 4.33 -11.15 -10.71
CA ILE A 55 5.73 -11.61 -10.78
C ILE A 55 6.41 -11.32 -12.13
N PRO A 56 5.88 -11.76 -13.30
CA PRO A 56 6.53 -11.51 -14.58
C PRO A 56 6.63 -10.00 -14.94
N VAL A 57 5.68 -9.18 -14.46
CA VAL A 57 5.72 -7.72 -14.63
C VAL A 57 6.92 -7.12 -13.91
N TYR A 58 7.16 -7.54 -12.66
CA TYR A 58 8.29 -7.02 -11.88
C TYR A 58 9.63 -7.64 -12.26
N GLU A 59 9.66 -8.87 -12.78
CA GLU A 59 10.86 -9.45 -13.41
C GLU A 59 11.29 -8.64 -14.63
N GLU A 60 10.34 -8.30 -15.51
CA GLU A 60 10.62 -7.46 -16.68
C GLU A 60 11.01 -6.03 -16.28
N MET A 61 10.38 -5.47 -15.24
CA MET A 61 10.79 -4.18 -14.66
C MET A 61 12.22 -4.22 -14.15
N ALA A 62 12.58 -5.26 -13.38
CA ALA A 62 13.94 -5.47 -12.89
C ALA A 62 14.95 -5.53 -14.04
N ARG A 63 14.58 -6.20 -15.14
CA ARG A 63 15.42 -6.29 -16.34
C ARG A 63 15.59 -4.96 -17.05
N ARG A 64 14.51 -4.20 -17.26
CA ARG A 64 14.54 -2.90 -17.97
C ARG A 64 15.29 -1.83 -17.18
N ASP A 65 15.09 -1.81 -15.87
CA ASP A 65 15.67 -0.81 -14.95
C ASP A 65 16.87 -1.35 -14.17
N ALA A 66 17.54 -2.40 -14.67
CA ALA A 66 18.64 -3.07 -13.96
C ALA A 66 19.76 -2.10 -13.54
N GLU A 67 20.18 -1.22 -14.45
CA GLU A 67 21.22 -0.23 -14.20
C GLU A 67 20.81 0.77 -13.09
N PHE A 68 19.53 1.14 -13.06
CA PHE A 68 18.97 2.04 -12.04
C PHE A 68 19.00 1.39 -10.66
N TYR A 69 18.56 0.13 -10.54
CA TYR A 69 18.59 -0.59 -9.27
C TYR A 69 20.03 -0.82 -8.78
N GLU A 70 20.95 -1.19 -9.68
CA GLU A 70 22.38 -1.36 -9.34
C GLU A 70 22.98 -0.05 -8.80
N GLN A 71 22.67 1.08 -9.43
CA GLN A 71 23.15 2.39 -8.97
C GLN A 71 22.56 2.79 -7.61
N LEU A 72 21.27 2.50 -7.37
CA LEU A 72 20.65 2.72 -6.07
C LEU A 72 21.26 1.87 -4.96
N GLU A 73 21.50 0.59 -5.22
CA GLU A 73 22.17 -0.30 -4.26
C GLU A 73 23.59 0.18 -3.97
N LYS A 74 24.34 0.62 -4.98
CA LYS A 74 25.66 1.25 -4.82
C LYS A 74 25.61 2.52 -3.97
N ALA A 75 24.54 3.31 -4.08
CA ALA A 75 24.29 4.47 -3.22
C ALA A 75 23.87 4.09 -1.77
N GLY A 76 23.73 2.79 -1.48
CA GLY A 76 23.38 2.26 -0.16
C GLY A 76 21.88 2.11 0.09
N PHE A 77 21.05 2.14 -0.96
CA PHE A 77 19.61 1.97 -0.84
C PHE A 77 19.25 0.50 -0.59
N MET A 78 18.44 0.23 0.45
CA MET A 78 17.91 -1.09 0.74
C MET A 78 16.67 -1.36 -0.10
N LEU A 79 16.83 -2.11 -1.18
CA LEU A 79 15.73 -2.52 -2.06
C LEU A 79 15.09 -3.83 -1.58
N ASP A 80 13.83 -4.04 -1.98
CA ASP A 80 13.20 -5.36 -1.95
C ASP A 80 12.16 -5.49 -3.08
N TRP A 81 11.70 -6.72 -3.35
CA TRP A 81 10.78 -7.05 -4.44
C TRP A 81 9.42 -7.55 -3.95
N GLY A 82 9.08 -7.29 -2.68
CA GLY A 82 7.95 -7.92 -2.01
C GLY A 82 8.28 -9.32 -1.49
N ASP A 83 7.35 -9.90 -0.73
CA ASP A 83 7.55 -11.19 -0.04
C ASP A 83 7.79 -12.38 -1.00
N ASP A 84 7.31 -12.29 -2.24
CA ASP A 84 7.33 -13.33 -3.28
C ASP A 84 7.71 -12.79 -4.67
N GLY A 85 8.37 -11.62 -4.73
CA GLY A 85 8.77 -10.99 -6.01
C GLY A 85 7.63 -10.30 -6.77
N SER A 86 6.41 -10.27 -6.23
CA SER A 86 5.24 -9.65 -6.88
C SER A 86 5.14 -8.12 -6.71
N GLY A 87 6.20 -7.49 -6.18
CA GLY A 87 6.46 -6.06 -6.26
C GLY A 87 5.43 -5.15 -5.60
N LEU A 88 5.34 -3.92 -6.12
CA LEU A 88 4.56 -2.81 -5.55
C LEU A 88 3.12 -3.22 -5.28
N PHE A 89 2.49 -3.86 -6.26
CA PHE A 89 1.06 -4.03 -6.27
C PHE A 89 0.56 -5.00 -5.19
N MET A 90 1.23 -6.13 -5.01
CA MET A 90 0.88 -7.04 -3.93
C MET A 90 1.28 -6.50 -2.57
N LYS A 91 2.37 -5.72 -2.45
CA LYS A 91 2.68 -5.00 -1.20
C LYS A 91 1.58 -3.99 -0.84
N TYR A 92 1.04 -3.30 -1.84
CA TYR A 92 -0.11 -2.44 -1.65
C TYR A 92 -1.30 -3.23 -1.12
N LEU A 93 -1.70 -4.31 -1.79
CA LEU A 93 -2.88 -5.07 -1.36
C LEU A 93 -2.69 -5.74 0.00
N ARG A 94 -1.55 -6.40 0.25
CA ARG A 94 -1.29 -7.16 1.48
C ARG A 94 -1.10 -6.26 2.69
N ARG A 95 -0.39 -5.12 2.55
CA ARG A 95 0.01 -4.32 3.73
C ARG A 95 -0.01 -2.80 3.56
N GLY A 96 -0.39 -2.27 2.39
CA GLY A 96 -0.58 -0.84 2.14
C GLY A 96 0.69 0.01 2.37
N SER A 97 1.88 -0.58 2.35
CA SER A 97 3.11 0.10 2.77
C SER A 97 4.40 -0.55 2.25
N GLY A 98 5.50 0.20 2.34
CA GLY A 98 6.85 -0.26 2.01
C GLY A 98 7.15 -0.25 0.51
N TYR A 99 6.49 0.62 -0.25
CA TYR A 99 6.79 0.86 -1.65
C TYR A 99 6.74 2.37 -1.94
N TYR A 100 7.36 2.81 -3.02
CA TYR A 100 7.06 4.11 -3.63
C TYR A 100 7.20 4.07 -5.15
N ILE A 101 6.54 5.00 -5.83
CA ILE A 101 6.65 5.21 -7.28
C ILE A 101 7.64 6.34 -7.49
N ASP A 102 8.75 6.05 -8.17
CA ASP A 102 9.78 7.04 -8.44
C ASP A 102 9.40 7.95 -9.61
N VAL A 103 9.51 9.25 -9.36
CA VAL A 103 9.36 10.34 -10.34
C VAL A 103 10.62 11.22 -10.40
N GLY A 104 11.77 10.71 -9.94
CA GLY A 104 13.08 11.39 -10.02
C GLY A 104 13.83 11.54 -8.69
N ALA A 105 13.20 11.32 -7.54
CA ALA A 105 13.89 11.43 -6.24
C ALA A 105 15.01 10.40 -6.07
N SER A 106 14.83 9.22 -6.67
CA SER A 106 15.84 8.15 -6.69
C SER A 106 17.11 8.59 -7.42
N GLN A 107 16.95 9.34 -8.53
CA GLN A 107 18.10 9.83 -9.28
C GLN A 107 18.92 10.81 -8.44
N LEU A 108 18.28 11.67 -7.65
CA LEU A 108 18.98 12.56 -6.73
C LEU A 108 19.81 11.81 -5.67
N ILE A 109 19.39 10.60 -5.28
CA ILE A 109 20.15 9.73 -4.38
C ILE A 109 21.33 9.10 -5.11
N ILE A 110 21.10 8.56 -6.31
CA ILE A 110 22.14 8.00 -7.18
C ILE A 110 23.25 9.03 -7.42
N ASP A 111 22.87 10.26 -7.76
CA ASP A 111 23.79 11.37 -8.06
C ASP A 111 24.49 11.91 -6.80
N GLY A 112 24.11 11.45 -5.60
CA GLY A 112 24.65 11.90 -4.32
C GLY A 112 24.15 13.28 -3.85
N SER A 113 23.25 13.90 -4.60
CA SER A 113 22.59 15.17 -4.22
C SER A 113 21.74 15.00 -2.96
N VAL A 114 21.11 13.84 -2.78
CA VAL A 114 20.47 13.42 -1.54
C VAL A 114 21.32 12.34 -0.90
N LYS A 115 22.03 12.68 0.18
CA LYS A 115 22.79 11.70 0.96
C LYS A 115 21.86 10.70 1.65
N LEU A 116 22.20 9.43 1.59
CA LEU A 116 21.44 8.34 2.18
C LEU A 116 22.16 7.73 3.39
N ARG A 117 21.41 7.45 4.44
CA ARG A 117 21.81 6.61 5.58
C ARG A 117 20.79 5.51 5.77
N SER A 118 21.22 4.25 5.64
CA SER A 118 20.36 3.06 5.69
C SER A 118 20.79 2.12 6.80
N GLY A 119 19.91 1.19 7.20
CA GLY A 119 20.24 0.17 8.21
C GLY A 119 20.30 0.69 9.66
N VAL A 120 19.91 1.94 9.86
CA VAL A 120 19.90 2.63 11.16
C VAL A 120 18.51 3.21 11.43
N ASN A 121 18.19 3.40 12.70
CA ASN A 121 17.02 4.16 13.14
C ASN A 121 17.45 5.44 13.86
N ILE A 122 16.47 6.32 14.09
CA ILE A 122 16.66 7.47 14.98
C ILE A 122 16.55 6.97 16.41
N ASP A 123 17.55 7.25 17.24
CA ASP A 123 17.55 6.97 18.67
C ASP A 123 16.89 8.12 19.44
N HIS A 124 17.43 9.33 19.32
CA HIS A 124 16.83 10.55 19.86
C HIS A 124 17.21 11.78 19.02
N ILE A 125 16.44 12.86 19.21
CA ILE A 125 16.67 14.16 18.58
C ILE A 125 17.30 15.08 19.64
N LYS A 126 18.34 15.81 19.25
CA LYS A 126 18.93 16.91 20.02
C LYS A 126 18.53 18.24 19.40
N GLU A 127 18.87 19.34 20.07
CA GLU A 127 18.53 20.70 19.64
C GLU A 127 18.94 21.02 18.19
N HIS A 128 20.10 20.51 17.74
CA HIS A 128 20.66 20.80 16.40
C HIS A 128 21.11 19.54 15.64
N SER A 129 20.65 18.35 16.05
CA SER A 129 21.11 17.11 15.45
C SER A 129 20.17 15.93 15.71
N VAL A 130 20.39 14.85 14.97
CA VAL A 130 19.72 13.56 15.16
C VAL A 130 20.78 12.51 15.49
N VAL A 131 20.61 11.82 16.61
CA VAL A 131 21.45 10.67 16.99
C VAL A 131 20.81 9.40 16.46
N LEU A 132 21.62 8.58 15.79
CA LEU A 132 21.20 7.32 15.20
C LEU A 132 21.52 6.15 16.13
N THR A 133 20.89 5.00 15.89
CA THR A 133 21.06 3.79 16.72
C THR A 133 22.46 3.19 16.68
N ASP A 134 23.30 3.57 15.72
CA ASP A 134 24.72 3.17 15.66
C ASP A 134 25.64 4.13 16.44
N GLY A 135 25.05 5.11 17.14
CA GLY A 135 25.76 6.13 17.90
C GLY A 135 26.26 7.31 17.05
N SER A 136 26.08 7.28 15.72
CA SER A 136 26.43 8.41 14.88
C SER A 136 25.46 9.59 15.07
N GLU A 137 25.97 10.80 14.87
CA GLU A 137 25.18 12.03 15.03
C GLU A 137 25.21 12.84 13.74
N LEU A 138 24.03 13.24 13.28
CA LEU A 138 23.84 14.02 12.07
C LEU A 138 23.35 15.42 12.43
N PRO A 139 24.14 16.49 12.16
CA PRO A 139 23.66 17.86 12.29
C PRO A 139 22.44 18.10 11.40
N ALA A 140 21.44 18.81 11.92
CA ALA A 140 20.24 19.13 11.17
C ALA A 140 19.61 20.45 11.66
N ASP A 141 19.39 21.38 10.74
CA ASP A 141 18.62 22.61 10.99
C ASP A 141 17.10 22.39 10.85
N LEU A 142 16.71 21.35 10.11
CA LEU A 142 15.31 20.96 9.87
C LEU A 142 15.18 19.44 9.82
N ILE A 143 14.16 18.91 10.50
CA ILE A 143 13.79 17.50 10.45
C ILE A 143 12.39 17.38 9.83
N VAL A 144 12.30 16.66 8.72
CA VAL A 144 11.04 16.34 8.05
C VAL A 144 10.66 14.89 8.32
N LEU A 145 9.57 14.67 9.06
CA LEU A 145 9.07 13.33 9.38
C LEU A 145 8.15 12.80 8.27
N ALA A 146 8.75 12.25 7.22
CA ALA A 146 8.05 11.53 6.16
C ALA A 146 7.89 10.03 6.50
N THR A 147 7.37 9.71 7.68
CA THR A 147 7.37 8.35 8.25
C THR A 147 6.20 7.46 7.81
N GLY A 148 5.34 7.96 6.92
CA GLY A 148 4.17 7.26 6.40
C GLY A 148 2.91 7.44 7.26
N TYR A 149 1.89 6.64 6.99
CA TYR A 149 0.60 6.69 7.69
C TYR A 149 0.48 5.57 8.73
N GLY A 150 -0.29 5.82 9.79
CA GLY A 150 -0.74 4.79 10.72
C GLY A 150 -1.84 3.91 10.13
N SER A 151 -2.19 2.82 10.81
CA SER A 151 -3.32 1.97 10.41
C SER A 151 -4.67 2.66 10.62
N MET A 152 -5.68 2.31 9.81
CA MET A 152 -7.06 2.77 10.01
C MET A 152 -7.62 2.32 11.37
N ASN A 153 -7.20 1.15 11.85
CA ASN A 153 -7.46 0.67 13.21
C ASN A 153 -6.99 1.64 14.29
N GLY A 154 -5.76 2.16 14.15
CA GLY A 154 -5.22 3.13 15.10
C GLY A 154 -6.01 4.43 15.13
N PHE A 155 -6.62 4.83 14.01
CA PHE A 155 -7.56 5.96 13.99
C PHE A 155 -8.89 5.63 14.64
N ALA A 156 -9.45 4.44 14.38
CA ALA A 156 -10.68 3.99 15.05
C ALA A 156 -10.51 3.96 16.58
N ALA A 157 -9.36 3.49 17.08
CA ALA A 157 -9.05 3.46 18.50
C ALA A 157 -9.01 4.86 19.13
N LYS A 158 -8.40 5.82 18.43
CA LYS A 158 -8.26 7.21 18.90
C LYS A 158 -9.54 8.04 18.82
N LEU A 159 -10.33 7.83 17.76
CA LEU A 159 -11.52 8.65 17.47
C LEU A 159 -12.79 8.09 18.11
N ILE A 160 -12.86 6.78 18.33
CA ILE A 160 -14.04 6.10 18.87
C ILE A 160 -13.70 5.43 20.20
N SER A 161 -12.98 4.31 20.17
CA SER A 161 -12.47 3.60 21.35
C SER A 161 -11.61 2.39 20.94
N GLN A 162 -10.73 1.94 21.83
CA GLN A 162 -9.98 0.69 21.63
C GLN A 162 -10.92 -0.52 21.45
N GLU A 163 -11.99 -0.59 22.24
CA GLU A 163 -12.99 -1.66 22.14
C GLU A 163 -13.61 -1.75 20.73
N VAL A 164 -13.93 -0.61 20.11
CA VAL A 164 -14.45 -0.59 18.74
C VAL A 164 -13.38 -1.01 17.73
N ALA A 165 -12.13 -0.56 17.90
CA ALA A 165 -11.04 -0.96 17.01
C ALA A 165 -10.78 -2.48 17.06
N ASP A 166 -10.82 -3.06 18.26
CA ASP A 166 -10.68 -4.49 18.49
C ASP A 166 -11.88 -5.27 17.94
N LYS A 167 -13.09 -4.74 18.13
CA LYS A 167 -14.32 -5.34 17.59
C LYS A 167 -14.34 -5.36 16.07
N VAL A 168 -13.85 -4.32 15.38
CA VAL A 168 -13.71 -4.32 13.92
C VAL A 168 -12.66 -5.33 13.47
N GLY A 169 -11.56 -5.45 14.23
CA GLY A 169 -10.38 -6.20 13.82
C GLY A 169 -9.59 -5.51 12.72
N LYS A 170 -8.52 -6.14 12.25
CA LYS A 170 -7.61 -5.57 11.23
C LYS A 170 -8.38 -5.03 10.00
N VAL A 171 -8.07 -3.80 9.61
CA VAL A 171 -8.50 -3.16 8.36
C VAL A 171 -7.33 -3.19 7.38
N TRP A 172 -7.62 -3.52 6.13
CA TRP A 172 -6.63 -3.76 5.07
C TRP A 172 -5.84 -5.06 5.18
N GLY A 173 -5.39 -5.58 4.04
CA GLY A 173 -4.72 -6.86 3.90
C GLY A 173 -5.67 -7.97 3.48
N LEU A 174 -5.09 -9.02 2.90
CA LEU A 174 -5.81 -10.15 2.30
C LEU A 174 -5.75 -11.42 3.16
N GLY A 175 -4.89 -11.43 4.17
CA GLY A 175 -4.60 -12.62 4.95
C GLY A 175 -3.72 -13.62 4.25
N SER A 176 -2.71 -13.10 3.58
CA SER A 176 -1.81 -13.88 2.74
C SER A 176 -0.67 -14.57 3.50
N ASP A 177 -0.62 -14.49 4.84
CA ASP A 177 0.48 -14.98 5.67
C ASP A 177 1.85 -14.40 5.24
N THR A 178 1.85 -13.13 4.83
CA THR A 178 3.05 -12.38 4.45
C THR A 178 3.39 -11.29 5.47
N LYS A 179 4.54 -10.64 5.33
CA LYS A 179 4.99 -9.62 6.27
C LYS A 179 3.96 -8.48 6.41
N LYS A 180 3.43 -8.33 7.63
CA LYS A 180 2.37 -7.38 8.04
C LYS A 180 0.96 -7.71 7.53
N ASP A 181 0.76 -8.87 6.92
CA ASP A 181 -0.54 -9.40 6.48
C ASP A 181 -0.76 -10.85 7.00
N PRO A 182 -0.91 -11.02 8.33
CA PRO A 182 -1.15 -12.34 8.90
C PRO A 182 -2.46 -12.93 8.39
N GLY A 183 -2.52 -14.25 8.21
CA GLY A 183 -3.73 -15.00 7.87
C GLY A 183 -4.78 -14.98 8.98
N PRO A 184 -5.96 -15.59 8.77
CA PRO A 184 -6.31 -16.41 7.63
C PRO A 184 -6.66 -15.59 6.39
N TRP A 185 -6.66 -16.26 5.24
CA TRP A 185 -7.02 -15.71 3.94
C TRP A 185 -8.49 -15.28 3.90
N GLU A 186 -8.75 -14.05 3.47
CA GLU A 186 -10.07 -13.40 3.50
C GLU A 186 -10.75 -13.35 2.13
N GLY A 187 -10.01 -13.58 1.05
CA GLY A 187 -10.50 -13.47 -0.34
C GLY A 187 -10.62 -12.04 -0.87
N GLU A 188 -10.82 -11.07 0.01
CA GLU A 188 -10.95 -9.64 -0.31
C GLU A 188 -10.21 -8.78 0.73
N GLN A 189 -10.14 -7.46 0.49
CA GLN A 189 -9.54 -6.56 1.47
C GLN A 189 -10.33 -6.53 2.78
N ARG A 190 -9.64 -6.69 3.91
CA ARG A 190 -10.29 -6.70 5.23
C ARG A 190 -11.00 -5.39 5.55
N ASN A 191 -12.27 -5.51 5.92
CA ASN A 191 -13.11 -4.42 6.42
C ASN A 191 -13.20 -3.18 5.51
N MET A 192 -12.80 -3.29 4.23
CA MET A 192 -12.87 -2.19 3.26
C MET A 192 -14.19 -2.26 2.49
N TRP A 193 -14.91 -1.14 2.48
CA TRP A 193 -16.13 -0.90 1.68
C TRP A 193 -17.33 -1.83 1.96
N LYS A 194 -17.28 -2.58 3.08
CA LYS A 194 -18.29 -3.55 3.50
C LYS A 194 -18.62 -3.38 4.99
N PRO A 195 -19.75 -3.93 5.47
CA PRO A 195 -20.13 -3.83 6.88
C PRO A 195 -19.06 -4.51 7.75
N THR A 196 -18.76 -3.89 8.88
CA THR A 196 -17.81 -4.46 9.85
C THR A 196 -18.56 -5.15 10.99
N GLN A 197 -17.82 -5.82 11.87
CA GLN A 197 -18.33 -6.36 13.13
C GLN A 197 -18.88 -5.28 14.07
N GLN A 198 -18.42 -4.03 13.93
CA GLN A 198 -19.07 -2.89 14.56
C GLN A 198 -20.26 -2.42 13.72
N GLU A 199 -21.45 -2.48 14.31
CA GLU A 199 -22.67 -2.00 13.67
C GLU A 199 -22.53 -0.52 13.26
N ALA A 200 -23.07 -0.22 12.08
CA ALA A 200 -23.10 1.10 11.47
C ALA A 200 -21.71 1.74 11.21
N LEU A 201 -20.64 0.93 11.09
CA LEU A 201 -19.30 1.39 10.76
C LEU A 201 -18.76 0.74 9.47
N TRP A 202 -18.21 1.58 8.59
CA TRP A 202 -17.55 1.19 7.33
C TRP A 202 -16.24 1.95 7.17
N PHE A 203 -15.28 1.33 6.49
CA PHE A 203 -14.04 1.98 6.08
C PHE A 203 -14.04 2.18 4.56
N HIS A 204 -13.63 3.36 4.11
CA HIS A 204 -13.45 3.69 2.71
C HIS A 204 -12.05 4.28 2.49
N GLY A 205 -11.43 3.91 1.37
CA GLY A 205 -10.07 4.29 1.06
C GLY A 205 -9.49 3.43 -0.07
N GLY A 206 -8.18 3.55 -0.25
CA GLY A 206 -7.46 3.00 -1.38
C GLY A 206 -7.14 4.07 -2.43
N ASN A 207 -6.57 3.65 -3.56
CA ASN A 207 -6.23 4.52 -4.67
C ASN A 207 -7.47 4.98 -5.45
N LEU A 208 -7.27 5.78 -6.50
CA LEU A 208 -8.37 6.34 -7.30
C LEU A 208 -9.28 5.27 -7.90
N HIS A 209 -8.71 4.19 -8.44
CA HIS A 209 -9.49 3.07 -8.97
C HIS A 209 -10.40 2.45 -7.88
N GLN A 210 -9.83 2.12 -6.71
CA GLN A 210 -10.61 1.50 -5.64
C GLN A 210 -11.66 2.45 -5.08
N SER A 211 -11.30 3.72 -4.89
CA SER A 211 -12.25 4.73 -4.40
C SER A 211 -13.42 4.90 -5.37
N ARG A 212 -13.13 5.02 -6.68
CA ARG A 212 -14.15 5.11 -7.73
C ARG A 212 -15.04 3.88 -7.74
N HIS A 213 -14.46 2.70 -7.90
CA HIS A 213 -15.22 1.45 -8.03
C HIS A 213 -16.05 1.13 -6.79
N TYR A 214 -15.45 1.20 -5.59
CA TYR A 214 -16.12 0.77 -4.37
C TYR A 214 -17.01 1.82 -3.71
N SER A 215 -16.91 3.09 -4.09
CA SER A 215 -17.86 4.12 -3.61
C SER A 215 -19.30 3.81 -4.02
N GLN A 216 -19.51 3.23 -5.20
CA GLN A 216 -20.84 2.82 -5.68
C GLN A 216 -21.44 1.74 -4.77
N PHE A 217 -20.70 0.66 -4.49
CA PHE A 217 -21.22 -0.41 -3.62
C PHE A 217 -21.48 0.06 -2.20
N LEU A 218 -20.57 0.86 -1.64
CA LEU A 218 -20.74 1.42 -0.30
C LEU A 218 -21.95 2.36 -0.22
N SER A 219 -22.13 3.26 -1.19
CA SER A 219 -23.27 4.18 -1.20
C SER A 219 -24.61 3.45 -1.36
N LEU A 220 -24.68 2.41 -2.19
CA LEU A 220 -25.89 1.57 -2.33
C LEU A 220 -26.22 0.85 -1.02
N GLN A 221 -25.22 0.29 -0.33
CA GLN A 221 -25.38 -0.33 0.97
C GLN A 221 -25.96 0.64 2.03
N LEU A 222 -25.45 1.87 2.07
CA LEU A 222 -25.92 2.90 3.00
C LEU A 222 -27.32 3.38 2.62
N LYS A 223 -27.59 3.60 1.32
CA LYS A 223 -28.89 4.04 0.82
C LYS A 223 -29.98 3.00 1.09
N ALA A 224 -29.70 1.71 0.88
CA ALA A 224 -30.64 0.64 1.16
C ALA A 224 -31.06 0.62 2.65
N ARG A 225 -30.08 0.71 3.57
CA ARG A 225 -30.35 0.81 5.02
C ARG A 225 -31.15 2.06 5.37
N GLN A 226 -30.79 3.21 4.80
CA GLN A 226 -31.51 4.47 4.98
C GLN A 226 -32.96 4.40 4.48
N ALA A 227 -33.23 3.59 3.45
CA ALA A 227 -34.57 3.36 2.90
C ALA A 227 -35.33 2.22 3.61
N GLY A 228 -34.77 1.61 4.67
CA GLY A 228 -35.38 0.47 5.35
C GLY A 228 -35.40 -0.83 4.52
N ILE A 229 -34.60 -0.90 3.45
CA ILE A 229 -34.44 -2.12 2.66
C ILE A 229 -33.50 -3.07 3.40
N PRO A 230 -33.91 -4.34 3.65
CA PRO A 230 -33.04 -5.31 4.31
C PRO A 230 -31.72 -5.50 3.57
N THR A 231 -30.61 -5.38 4.30
CA THR A 231 -29.25 -5.63 3.79
C THR A 231 -28.61 -6.77 4.58
N PRO A 232 -29.01 -8.03 4.34
CA PRO A 232 -28.39 -9.18 5.01
C PRO A 232 -26.89 -9.20 4.70
N VAL A 233 -26.08 -9.41 5.73
CA VAL A 233 -24.62 -9.53 5.61
C VAL A 233 -24.27 -11.00 5.57
N TYR A 234 -23.77 -11.47 4.43
CA TYR A 234 -23.33 -12.85 4.25
C TYR A 234 -21.84 -12.95 4.54
N GLY A 235 -21.44 -13.97 5.32
CA GLY A 235 -20.03 -14.24 5.59
C GLY A 235 -19.32 -13.10 6.32
N LEU A 236 -19.97 -12.49 7.31
CA LEU A 236 -19.31 -11.51 8.18
C LEU A 236 -18.09 -12.16 8.82
N GLN A 237 -16.91 -11.62 8.53
CA GLN A 237 -15.65 -12.24 8.89
C GLN A 237 -15.43 -12.27 10.40
N GLU A 238 -14.88 -13.38 10.91
CA GLU A 238 -14.45 -13.48 12.29
C GLU A 238 -13.25 -12.56 12.56
N VAL A 239 -13.17 -12.03 13.78
CA VAL A 239 -12.03 -11.20 14.18
C VAL A 239 -10.89 -12.09 14.62
N HIS A 240 -9.84 -12.14 13.82
CA HIS A 240 -8.62 -12.90 14.14
C HIS A 240 -7.49 -12.03 14.70
N HIS A 241 -7.52 -10.72 14.46
CA HIS A 241 -6.46 -9.77 14.80
C HIS A 241 -7.03 -8.52 15.45
N LEU A 242 -6.59 -8.26 16.68
CA LEU A 242 -6.95 -7.05 17.43
C LEU A 242 -5.97 -5.90 17.14
N SER A 243 -6.35 -4.68 17.52
CA SER A 243 -5.67 -3.43 17.13
C SER A 243 -4.59 -3.00 18.11
#